data_AF-A0A2M8D8Y9-F1
#
_entry.id   AF-A0A2M8D8Y9-F1
#
_cell.length_a   1.000
_cell.length_b   1.000
_cell.length_c   1.000
_cell.angle_alpha   90.00
_cell.angle_beta   90.00
_cell.angle_gamma   90.00
#
_symmetry.space_group_name_H-M   'P 1'
#
loop_
_entity.id
_entity.type
_entity.pdbx_description
1 polymer ?
#
loop_
_entity_poly.entity_id
_entity_poly.type
_entity_poly.pdbx_seq_one_letter_code
_entity_poly.pdbx_strand_id
1 'polypeptide(L)'
;MPPLDFSVITIFPELFTPFSEVGVFGRGIKNGLLSLKTINPRDFATDNYHSVDDEPFGGGSGMVFTPFPLYKAIQKSKKSTAGPVIFLTPAGTPLTHSKVLSLSRLSGM
;
A
#
# COMPACT_ATOMS: atom_id res chain seq x y z
N MET A 1 15.15 16.73 7.92
CA MET A 1 13.87 16.04 8.18
C MET A 1 14.00 14.66 7.56
N PRO A 2 13.72 13.56 8.28
CA PRO A 2 13.78 12.23 7.67
C PRO A 2 12.80 12.18 6.48
N PRO A 3 13.13 11.43 5.41
CA PRO A 3 12.26 11.28 4.26
C PRO A 3 10.91 10.70 4.68
N LEU A 4 9.83 11.18 4.07
CA LEU A 4 8.51 10.61 4.27
C LEU A 4 8.39 9.29 3.50
N ASP A 5 8.29 8.17 4.21
CA ASP A 5 8.29 6.84 3.60
C ASP A 5 6.87 6.31 3.35
N PHE A 6 6.57 5.93 2.12
CA PHE A 6 5.30 5.30 1.75
C PHE A 6 5.49 3.85 1.32
N SER A 7 4.70 2.94 1.88
CA SER A 7 4.58 1.55 1.41
C SER A 7 3.16 1.24 0.95
N VAL A 8 3.00 0.94 -0.33
CA VAL A 8 1.72 0.59 -0.93
C VAL A 8 1.64 -0.91 -1.17
N ILE A 9 0.63 -1.54 -0.59
CA ILE A 9 0.31 -2.95 -0.86
C ILE A 9 -0.74 -2.99 -1.98
N THR A 10 -0.36 -3.51 -3.15
CA THR A 10 -1.22 -3.52 -4.35
C THR A 10 -0.89 -4.71 -5.23
N ILE A 11 -1.90 -5.25 -5.91
CA ILE A 11 -1.71 -6.28 -6.95
C ILE A 11 -1.30 -5.70 -8.31
N PHE A 12 -1.28 -4.36 -8.43
CA PHE A 12 -0.93 -3.59 -9.64
C PHE A 12 0.20 -2.59 -9.34
N PRO A 13 1.43 -3.05 -9.03
CA PRO A 13 2.55 -2.17 -8.69
C PRO A 13 2.90 -1.18 -9.82
N GLU A 14 2.69 -1.56 -11.08
CA GLU A 14 2.97 -0.76 -12.27
C GLU A 14 2.18 0.55 -12.34
N LEU A 15 1.01 0.62 -11.69
CA LEU A 15 0.22 1.87 -11.60
C LEU A 15 0.94 2.96 -10.81
N PHE A 16 1.91 2.57 -9.98
CA PHE A 16 2.67 3.49 -9.13
C PHE A 16 3.97 3.98 -9.77
N THR A 17 4.45 3.33 -10.84
CA THR A 17 5.69 3.71 -11.54
C THR A 17 5.68 5.17 -11.99
N PRO A 18 4.63 5.70 -12.65
CA PRO A 18 4.63 7.09 -13.11
C PRO A 18 4.77 8.10 -11.96
N PHE A 19 4.16 7.82 -10.80
CA PHE A 19 4.28 8.69 -9.62
C PHE A 19 5.72 8.82 -9.14
N SER A 20 6.55 7.80 -9.39
CA SER A 20 7.96 7.82 -9.03
C SER A 20 8.87 8.59 -9.99
N GLU A 21 8.39 8.87 -11.21
CA GLU A 21 9.24 9.36 -12.29
C GLU A 21 8.92 10.80 -12.73
N VAL A 22 7.64 11.21 -12.65
CA VAL A 22 7.18 12.48 -13.22
C VAL A 22 6.70 13.50 -12.17
N GLY A 23 6.75 14.78 -12.56
CA GLY A 23 6.13 15.87 -11.80
C GLY A 23 6.79 16.19 -10.44
N VAL A 24 5.99 16.72 -9.53
CA VAL A 24 6.44 17.12 -8.17
C VAL A 24 6.83 15.90 -7.34
N PHE A 25 6.09 14.79 -7.47
CA PHE A 25 6.37 13.54 -6.75
C PHE A 25 7.72 12.92 -7.19
N GLY A 26 7.94 12.76 -8.49
CA GLY A 26 9.22 12.22 -9.00
C GLY A 26 10.42 13.08 -8.60
N ARG A 27 10.29 14.42 -8.60
CA ARG A 27 11.34 15.31 -8.08
C ARG A 27 11.56 15.12 -6.58
N GLY A 28 10.50 14.97 -5.79
CA GLY A 28 10.57 14.70 -4.36
C GLY A 28 11.35 13.42 -4.04
N ILE A 29 11.12 12.36 -4.81
CA ILE A 29 11.83 11.08 -4.66
C ILE A 29 13.29 11.21 -5.09
N LYS A 30 13.58 11.83 -6.25
CA LYS A 30 14.96 12.05 -6.72
C LYS A 30 15.79 12.88 -5.74
N ASN A 31 15.17 13.82 -5.05
CA ASN A 31 15.81 14.65 -4.03
C ASN A 31 15.83 14.01 -2.64
N GLY A 32 15.34 12.77 -2.49
CA GLY A 32 15.32 12.07 -1.20
C GLY A 32 14.40 12.70 -0.15
N LEU A 33 13.37 13.45 -0.56
CA LEU A 33 12.40 14.06 0.36
C LEU A 33 11.29 13.08 0.78
N LEU A 34 11.00 12.10 -0.08
CA LEU A 34 10.07 11.02 0.19
C LEU A 34 10.52 9.74 -0.52
N SER A 35 10.05 8.59 -0.05
CA SER A 35 10.25 7.31 -0.73
C SER A 35 8.90 6.63 -0.98
N LEU A 36 8.81 5.86 -2.06
CA LEU A 36 7.64 5.07 -2.41
C LEU A 36 8.07 3.64 -2.71
N LYS A 37 7.50 2.68 -1.99
CA LYS A 37 7.70 1.25 -2.18
C LYS A 37 6.37 0.61 -2.50
N THR A 38 6.35 -0.28 -3.48
CA THR A 38 5.20 -1.15 -3.75
C THR A 38 5.51 -2.57 -3.29
N ILE A 39 4.50 -3.24 -2.72
CA ILE A 39 4.58 -4.61 -2.27
C ILE A 39 3.42 -5.37 -2.89
N ASN A 40 3.71 -6.36 -3.73
CA ASN A 40 2.69 -7.17 -4.35
C ASN A 40 2.35 -8.37 -3.46
N PRO A 41 1.10 -8.53 -2.98
CA PRO A 41 0.69 -9.71 -2.22
C PRO A 41 0.92 -11.03 -2.97
N ARG A 42 0.91 -11.02 -4.31
CA ARG A 42 1.14 -12.22 -5.15
C ARG A 42 2.51 -12.86 -4.92
N ASP A 43 3.49 -12.08 -4.48
CA ASP A 43 4.85 -12.56 -4.14
C ASP A 43 4.86 -13.47 -2.89
N PHE A 44 3.78 -13.49 -2.11
CA PHE A 44 3.64 -14.30 -0.89
C PHE A 44 2.60 -15.41 -1.01
N ALA A 45 1.96 -15.54 -2.17
CA ALA A 45 1.09 -16.67 -2.45
C ALA A 45 1.90 -17.97 -2.48
N THR A 46 1.28 -19.07 -2.05
CA THR A 46 1.94 -20.38 -1.92
C THR A 46 1.53 -21.37 -3.01
N ASP A 47 0.50 -21.05 -3.78
CA ASP A 47 0.03 -21.85 -4.91
C ASP A 47 0.72 -21.43 -6.22
N ASN A 48 0.67 -22.31 -7.21
CA ASN A 48 1.32 -22.11 -8.51
C ASN A 48 0.71 -20.97 -9.35
N TYR A 49 -0.50 -20.51 -9.02
CA TYR A 49 -1.19 -19.45 -9.74
C TYR A 49 -0.99 -18.08 -9.08
N HIS A 50 -0.22 -18.01 -7.99
CA HIS A 50 -0.03 -16.81 -7.20
C HIS A 50 -1.35 -16.15 -6.79
N SER A 51 -2.27 -16.97 -6.30
CA SER A 51 -3.63 -16.56 -5.93
C SER A 51 -3.61 -15.66 -4.70
N VAL A 52 -4.40 -14.59 -4.74
CA VAL A 52 -4.49 -13.59 -3.65
C VAL A 52 -5.91 -13.35 -3.20
N ASP A 53 -6.87 -13.95 -3.88
CA ASP A 53 -8.29 -13.85 -3.64
C ASP A 53 -8.95 -15.23 -3.72
N ASP A 54 -10.11 -15.36 -3.08
CA ASP A 54 -10.93 -16.56 -3.09
C ASP A 54 -12.40 -16.17 -2.93
N GLU A 55 -13.30 -17.12 -3.16
CA GLU A 55 -14.73 -16.93 -2.97
C GLU A 55 -15.05 -16.63 -1.49
N PRO A 56 -15.99 -15.72 -1.22
CA PRO A 56 -16.40 -15.44 0.15
C PRO A 56 -17.11 -16.65 0.77
N PHE A 57 -16.78 -16.96 2.02
CA PHE A 57 -17.53 -17.94 2.79
C PHE A 57 -19.01 -17.53 2.92
N GLY A 58 -19.92 -18.49 2.74
CA GLY A 58 -21.36 -18.25 2.69
C GLY A 58 -21.90 -17.90 1.30
N GLY A 59 -21.03 -17.84 0.28
CA GLY A 59 -21.39 -17.52 -1.09
C GLY A 59 -21.61 -16.01 -1.31
N GLY A 60 -22.00 -15.66 -2.54
CA GLY A 60 -22.12 -14.28 -2.99
C GLY A 60 -21.29 -14.04 -4.26
N SER A 61 -21.57 -12.95 -4.97
CA SER A 61 -20.83 -12.62 -6.19
C SER A 61 -19.47 -12.00 -5.87
N GLY A 62 -18.44 -12.40 -6.63
CA GLY A 62 -17.12 -11.78 -6.59
C GLY A 62 -16.14 -12.51 -5.67
N MET A 63 -14.96 -11.90 -5.50
CA MET A 63 -13.83 -12.48 -4.78
C MET A 63 -13.39 -11.57 -3.64
N VAL A 64 -12.80 -12.14 -2.59
CA VAL A 64 -12.22 -11.41 -1.46
C VAL A 64 -10.76 -11.80 -1.28
N PHE A 65 -9.93 -10.85 -0.83
CA PHE A 65 -8.51 -11.16 -0.57
C PHE A 65 -8.37 -12.29 0.44
N THR A 66 -7.51 -13.26 0.15
CA THR A 66 -7.14 -14.29 1.10
C THR A 66 -6.25 -13.68 2.21
N PRO A 67 -6.42 -14.08 3.48
CA PRO A 67 -5.70 -13.45 4.58
C PRO A 67 -4.19 -13.61 4.51
N PHE A 68 -3.68 -14.75 4.02
CA PHE A 68 -2.26 -15.10 4.16
C PHE A 68 -1.31 -14.21 3.32
N PRO A 69 -1.49 -14.06 2.00
CA PRO A 69 -0.59 -13.22 1.20
C PRO A 69 -0.64 -11.75 1.63
N LEU A 70 -1.84 -11.25 1.96
CA LEU A 70 -2.04 -9.90 2.46
C LEU A 70 -1.34 -9.67 3.81
N TYR A 71 -1.47 -10.61 4.74
CA TYR A 71 -0.77 -10.56 6.03
C TYR A 71 0.75 -10.50 5.86
N LYS A 72 1.32 -11.34 4.98
CA LYS A 72 2.76 -11.34 4.70
C LYS A 72 3.23 -10.03 4.07
N ALA A 73 2.44 -9.45 3.16
CA ALA A 73 2.72 -8.13 2.60
C ALA A 73 2.75 -7.03 3.66
N ILE A 74 1.77 -7.02 4.59
CA ILE A 74 1.74 -6.07 5.72
C ILE A 74 2.96 -6.25 6.63
N GLN A 75 3.33 -7.49 6.95
CA GLN A 75 4.50 -7.78 7.77
C GLN A 75 5.82 -7.33 7.09
N LYS A 76 5.92 -7.47 5.76
CA LYS A 76 7.07 -6.94 5.01
C LYS A 76 7.11 -5.41 5.06
N SER A 77 5.97 -4.75 4.85
CA SER A 77 5.85 -3.28 4.90
C SER A 77 6.34 -2.70 6.22
N LYS A 78 5.88 -3.28 7.35
CA LYS A 78 6.24 -2.83 8.70
C LYS A 78 7.74 -2.90 9.02
N LYS A 79 8.52 -3.70 8.30
CA LYS A 79 9.98 -3.76 8.45
C LYS A 79 10.70 -2.61 7.76
N SER A 80 10.07 -1.99 6.76
CA SER A 80 10.71 -1.03 5.86
C SER A 80 10.10 0.36 5.88
N THR A 81 8.96 0.53 6.54
CA THR A 81 8.24 1.80 6.69
C THR A 81 7.67 1.89 8.10
N ALA A 82 8.01 2.96 8.80
CA ALA A 82 7.44 3.26 10.11
C ALA A 82 6.14 4.05 9.93
N GLY A 83 5.06 3.62 10.57
CA GLY A 83 3.77 4.31 10.45
C GLY A 83 2.55 3.44 10.71
N PRO A 84 1.36 4.02 10.61
CA PRO A 84 0.09 3.30 10.67
C PRO A 84 -0.13 2.50 9.39
N VAL A 85 -0.80 1.34 9.51
CA VAL A 85 -1.33 0.63 8.35
C VAL A 85 -2.71 1.19 8.03
N ILE A 86 -2.88 1.73 6.82
CA ILE A 86 -4.13 2.36 6.38
C ILE A 86 -4.79 1.46 5.33
N PHE A 87 -6.04 1.08 5.57
CA PHE A 87 -6.88 0.37 4.59
C PHE A 87 -7.84 1.35 3.91
N LEU A 88 -7.72 1.47 2.60
CA LEU A 88 -8.59 2.33 1.79
C LEU A 88 -9.89 1.59 1.47
N THR A 89 -10.99 2.05 2.03
CA THR A 89 -12.31 1.45 1.85
C THR A 89 -13.41 2.53 1.86
N PRO A 90 -14.49 2.37 1.07
CA PRO A 90 -15.64 3.28 1.11
C PRO A 90 -16.30 3.39 2.49
N ALA A 91 -16.19 2.35 3.33
CA ALA A 91 -16.70 2.36 4.70
C ALA A 91 -15.82 3.15 5.69
N GLY A 92 -14.65 3.63 5.24
CA GLY A 92 -13.70 4.36 6.07
C GLY A 92 -14.06 5.83 6.24
N THR A 93 -13.37 6.51 7.16
CA THR A 93 -13.53 7.97 7.34
C THR A 93 -13.02 8.71 6.09
N PRO A 94 -13.84 9.58 5.46
CA PRO A 94 -13.44 10.35 4.28
C PRO A 94 -12.11 11.10 4.46
N LEU A 95 -11.34 11.18 3.39
CA LEU A 95 -10.08 11.92 3.38
C LEU A 95 -10.36 13.42 3.19
N THR A 96 -10.15 14.21 4.23
CA THR A 96 -10.26 15.68 4.20
C THR A 96 -8.88 16.32 4.24
N HIS A 97 -8.79 17.60 3.86
CA HIS A 97 -7.52 18.34 3.96
C HIS A 97 -6.96 18.35 5.39
N SER A 98 -7.82 18.49 6.40
CA SER A 98 -7.41 18.40 7.82
C SER A 98 -6.79 17.05 8.16
N LYS A 99 -7.35 15.94 7.65
CA LYS A 99 -6.79 14.60 7.82
C LYS A 99 -5.48 14.41 7.07
N VAL A 100 -5.31 15.03 5.90
CA VAL A 100 -4.03 15.04 5.18
C VAL A 100 -2.95 15.76 6.00
N LEU A 101 -3.27 16.91 6.60
CA LEU A 101 -2.34 17.67 7.44
C LEU A 101 -1.95 16.94 8.74
N SER A 102 -2.83 16.10 9.29
CA SER A 102 -2.48 15.26 10.44
C SER A 102 -1.58 14.09 10.03
N LEU A 103 -1.90 13.42 8.92
CA LEU A 103 -1.10 12.32 8.38
C LEU A 103 0.29 12.78 7.90
N SER A 104 0.42 13.99 7.36
CA SER A 104 1.70 14.53 6.86
C SER A 104 2.72 14.82 7.97
N ARG A 105 2.32 14.75 9.25
CA ARG A 105 3.23 14.89 10.40
C ARG A 105 3.91 13.57 10.78
N LEU A 106 3.44 12.45 10.24
CA LEU A 106 4.04 11.14 10.44
C LEU A 106 5.32 11.01 9.61
N SER A 107 6.22 10.12 10.03
CA SER A 107 7.46 9.83 9.29
C SER A 107 7.25 8.86 8.12
N GLY A 108 6.11 8.17 8.07
CA GLY A 108 5.74 7.27 6.99
C GLY A 108 4.38 6.62 7.21
N MET A 109 3.94 5.84 6.22
CA MET A 109 2.72 5.02 6.23
C MET A 109 2.74 3.90 5.19
#